data_AF-R6NKZ4-F1
#
_entry.id   AF-R6NKZ4-F1
#
_cell.length_a   1.000
_cell.length_b   1.000
_cell.length_c   1.000
_cell.angle_alpha   90.00
_cell.angle_beta   90.00
_cell.angle_gamma   90.00
#
_symmetry.space_group_name_H-M   'P 1'
#
loop_
_entity.id
_entity.type
_entity.pdbx_description
1 polymer ?
#
loop_
_entity_poly.entity_id
_entity_poly.type
_entity_poly.pdbx_seq_one_letter_code
_entity_poly.pdbx_strand_id
1 'polypeptide(L)'
;MAFKMGFHASAEPEPKETVGEIKNPARPPRRSVVRVFFPARNFACSYYNDAFDLHCGDIVFVEGKLEGLRGRVVEVSYDFKIKLSDYKRVISKADTEVSGELYLAGSHLAAFDRGVIPYEKIISWFKIPEAPDMEYFCSSSDKVILLDEMSGFDISSAAAKAGDEYYMDNRVVYICLDGKNGRALVEGSKPYELEFTFSDGEIRNLTCDCYCVGNCKHEFAAMLQLRETLEIIEENYRSEYERSGYFAAVSKGRLLQTALDGKKSGKITLG
;
A
#
# COMPACT_ATOMS: atom_id res chain seq x y z
N MET A 1 -21.20 -18.65 8.59
CA MET A 1 -21.64 -19.25 7.31
C MET A 1 -20.37 -19.80 6.68
N ALA A 2 -20.33 -21.07 6.29
CA ALA A 2 -19.08 -21.70 5.84
C ALA A 2 -18.74 -21.25 4.41
N PHE A 3 -17.58 -20.60 4.24
CA PHE A 3 -16.96 -20.33 2.94
C PHE A 3 -16.83 -21.65 2.16
N LYS A 4 -17.42 -21.73 0.97
CA LYS A 4 -17.39 -22.94 0.13
C LYS A 4 -17.34 -22.56 -1.35
N MET A 5 -16.14 -22.24 -1.84
CA MET A 5 -15.87 -22.09 -3.27
C MET A 5 -15.41 -23.45 -3.81
N GLY A 6 -16.22 -24.09 -4.64
CA GLY A 6 -15.88 -25.33 -5.33
C GLY A 6 -15.31 -25.04 -6.71
N PHE A 7 -14.06 -25.44 -6.97
CA PHE A 7 -13.43 -25.30 -8.29
C PHE A 7 -13.65 -26.56 -9.15
N HIS A 8 -14.10 -26.36 -10.39
CA HIS A 8 -14.01 -27.33 -11.48
C HIS A 8 -12.71 -27.08 -12.26
N ALA A 9 -11.85 -28.11 -12.35
CA ALA A 9 -10.65 -28.09 -13.19
C ALA A 9 -10.99 -28.49 -14.63
N SER A 10 -10.47 -27.75 -15.61
CA SER A 10 -9.77 -28.31 -16.79
C SER A 10 -9.20 -27.24 -17.73
N ALA A 11 -8.08 -27.64 -18.36
CA ALA A 11 -7.40 -27.13 -19.55
C ALA A 11 -6.25 -26.10 -19.38
N GLU A 12 -5.11 -26.49 -19.94
CA GLU A 12 -3.77 -25.87 -19.90
C GLU A 12 -3.73 -24.46 -20.56
N PRO A 13 -2.83 -23.56 -20.12
CA PRO A 13 -2.79 -22.19 -20.61
C PRO A 13 -2.02 -22.07 -21.93
N GLU A 14 -2.66 -21.50 -22.94
CA GLU A 14 -1.99 -20.89 -24.09
C GLU A 14 -1.19 -19.65 -23.66
N PRO A 15 -0.07 -19.31 -24.34
CA PRO A 15 0.84 -18.27 -23.88
C PRO A 15 0.20 -16.89 -24.05
N LYS A 16 -0.17 -16.26 -22.94
CA LYS A 16 -0.68 -14.88 -22.93
C LYS A 16 0.46 -13.90 -23.14
N GLU A 17 0.30 -13.12 -24.20
CA GLU A 17 1.09 -11.94 -24.53
C GLU A 17 1.24 -11.01 -23.31
N THR A 18 2.47 -10.60 -23.04
CA THR A 18 2.85 -9.63 -22.03
C THR A 18 2.09 -8.31 -22.25
N VAL A 19 1.14 -8.01 -21.37
CA VAL A 19 0.49 -6.69 -21.32
C VAL A 19 1.53 -5.68 -20.81
N GLY A 20 1.90 -4.76 -21.68
CA GLY A 20 2.90 -3.72 -21.40
C GLY A 20 2.49 -2.85 -20.22
N GLU A 21 3.47 -2.55 -19.37
CA GLU A 21 3.38 -1.55 -18.32
C GLU A 21 2.81 -0.23 -18.90
N ILE A 22 1.67 0.22 -18.38
CA ILE A 22 1.23 1.60 -18.60
C ILE A 22 2.08 2.49 -17.67
N LYS A 23 3.32 2.76 -18.10
CA LYS A 23 4.14 3.83 -17.53
C LYS A 23 3.57 5.15 -18.05
N ASN A 24 2.86 5.89 -17.19
CA ASN A 24 2.68 7.32 -17.44
C ASN A 24 4.08 7.92 -17.67
N PRO A 25 4.33 8.63 -18.79
CA PRO A 25 5.66 9.12 -19.09
C PRO A 25 6.04 10.12 -18.01
N ALA A 26 6.95 9.69 -17.13
CA ALA A 26 7.53 10.55 -16.11
C ALA A 26 8.08 11.79 -16.81
N ARG A 27 7.64 12.97 -16.38
CA ARG A 27 8.19 14.23 -16.89
C ARG A 27 9.70 14.24 -16.69
N PRO A 28 10.47 14.82 -17.62
CA PRO A 28 11.92 14.83 -17.50
C PRO A 28 12.30 15.49 -16.16
N PRO A 29 13.27 14.92 -15.42
CA PRO A 29 13.76 15.51 -14.18
C PRO A 29 14.10 16.98 -14.35
N ARG A 30 13.66 17.82 -13.39
CA ARG A 30 13.94 19.26 -13.40
C ARG A 30 14.62 19.67 -12.12
N ARG A 31 15.82 20.25 -12.25
CA ARG A 31 16.57 20.73 -11.09
C ARG A 31 15.79 21.80 -10.35
N SER A 32 15.73 21.66 -9.03
CA SER A 32 14.97 22.57 -8.16
C SER A 32 15.55 22.61 -6.75
N VAL A 33 15.42 23.75 -6.07
CA VAL A 33 15.47 23.80 -4.60
C VAL A 33 14.04 23.79 -4.10
N VAL A 34 13.72 22.84 -3.23
CA VAL A 34 12.38 22.66 -2.69
C VAL A 34 12.37 22.86 -1.20
N ARG A 35 11.29 23.43 -0.67
CA ARG A 35 11.01 23.45 0.75
C ARG A 35 10.03 22.33 1.07
N VAL A 36 10.45 21.40 1.93
CA VAL A 36 9.69 20.20 2.29
C VAL A 36 9.25 20.30 3.73
N PHE A 37 7.94 20.27 3.96
CA PHE A 37 7.32 20.24 5.29
C PHE A 37 7.16 18.79 5.78
N PHE A 38 7.57 18.52 7.01
CA PHE A 38 7.46 17.20 7.64
C PHE A 38 6.41 17.23 8.74
N PRO A 39 5.20 16.68 8.52
CA PRO A 39 4.14 16.68 9.54
C PRO A 39 4.58 16.07 10.87
N ALA A 40 5.39 15.01 10.83
CA ALA A 40 5.92 14.33 12.02
C ALA A 40 6.82 15.21 12.90
N ARG A 41 7.39 16.30 12.36
CA ARG A 41 8.27 17.22 13.09
C ARG A 41 7.73 18.66 13.13
N ASN A 42 6.66 18.95 12.39
CA ASN A 42 6.01 20.24 12.28
C ASN A 42 6.94 21.40 11.86
N PHE A 43 7.88 21.15 10.95
CA PHE A 43 8.69 22.20 10.34
C PHE A 43 9.04 21.85 8.89
N ALA A 44 9.58 22.84 8.15
CA ALA A 44 10.02 22.66 6.78
C ALA A 44 11.51 22.98 6.59
N CYS A 45 12.18 22.18 5.78
CA CYS A 45 13.59 22.35 5.42
C CYS A 45 13.79 22.41 3.91
N SER A 46 14.89 23.03 3.48
CA SER A 46 15.24 23.15 2.07
C SER A 46 16.11 21.98 1.60
N TYR A 47 15.77 21.41 0.44
CA TYR A 47 16.47 20.30 -0.18
C TYR A 47 16.76 20.60 -1.64
N TYR A 48 17.86 20.06 -2.14
CA TYR A 48 18.16 20.06 -3.55
C TYR A 48 17.52 18.84 -4.22
N ASN A 49 17.02 19.03 -5.43
CA ASN A 49 16.50 17.95 -6.27
C ASN A 49 17.06 18.10 -7.68
N ASP A 50 17.53 16.99 -8.24
CA ASP A 50 17.93 16.84 -9.64
C ASP A 50 17.36 15.59 -10.31
N ALA A 51 16.57 14.80 -9.59
CA ALA A 51 16.06 13.50 -10.04
C ALA A 51 14.57 13.52 -10.43
N PHE A 52 13.80 14.51 -9.97
CA PHE A 52 12.34 14.55 -10.17
C PHE A 52 11.87 15.89 -10.72
N ASP A 53 10.72 15.93 -11.39
CA ASP A 53 10.00 17.18 -11.67
C ASP A 53 9.04 17.46 -10.50
N LEU A 54 9.53 18.18 -9.49
CA LEU A 54 8.82 18.42 -8.23
C LEU A 54 7.88 19.62 -8.32
N HIS A 55 6.71 19.49 -7.70
CA HIS A 55 5.68 20.50 -7.59
C HIS A 55 5.16 20.60 -6.15
N CYS A 56 4.61 21.76 -5.78
CA CYS A 56 3.92 21.92 -4.50
C CYS A 56 2.80 20.87 -4.38
N GLY A 57 2.77 20.17 -3.25
CA GLY A 57 1.85 19.07 -2.99
C GLY A 57 2.47 17.68 -3.15
N ASP A 58 3.59 17.56 -3.89
CA ASP A 58 4.27 16.27 -4.04
C ASP A 58 4.71 15.70 -2.69
N ILE A 59 4.49 14.40 -2.51
CA ILE A 59 4.98 13.65 -1.36
C ILE A 59 6.37 13.12 -1.71
N VAL A 60 7.34 13.38 -0.83
CA VAL A 60 8.75 13.06 -1.05
C VAL A 60 9.41 12.52 0.20
N PHE A 61 10.50 11.78 -0.02
CA PHE A 61 11.44 11.40 1.03
C PHE A 61 12.79 12.04 0.73
N VAL A 62 13.57 12.29 1.78
CA VAL A 62 14.81 13.06 1.71
C VAL A 62 15.96 12.35 2.41
N GLU A 63 17.18 12.70 2.02
CA GLU A 63 18.41 12.26 2.68
C GLU A 63 18.63 12.97 4.02
N GLY A 64 19.28 12.30 4.97
CA GLY A 64 19.83 12.90 6.18
C GLY A 64 18.98 12.65 7.42
N LYS A 65 18.91 13.62 8.34
CA LYS A 65 18.28 13.41 9.67
C LYS A 65 16.78 13.14 9.63
N LEU A 66 16.12 13.45 8.51
CA LEU A 66 14.69 13.25 8.29
C LEU A 66 14.41 12.12 7.29
N GLU A 67 15.43 11.31 6.99
CA GLU A 67 15.28 10.11 6.18
C GLU A 67 14.28 9.15 6.81
N GLY A 68 13.49 8.49 5.96
CA GLY A 68 12.36 7.65 6.34
C GLY A 68 11.09 8.40 6.73
N LEU A 69 11.15 9.73 6.94
CA LEU A 69 9.94 10.52 7.23
C LEU A 69 9.31 11.04 5.94
N ARG A 70 7.99 10.90 5.87
CA ARG A 70 7.18 11.47 4.78
C ARG A 70 7.18 12.98 4.83
N GLY A 71 7.67 13.62 3.77
CA GLY A 71 7.63 15.06 3.57
C GLY A 71 6.63 15.47 2.48
N ARG A 72 6.13 16.71 2.54
CA ARG A 72 5.30 17.33 1.51
C ARG A 72 5.99 18.59 0.99
N VAL A 73 6.15 18.68 -0.33
CA VAL A 73 6.71 19.87 -0.97
C VAL A 73 5.73 21.03 -0.82
N VAL A 74 6.18 22.12 -0.20
CA VAL A 74 5.36 23.33 0.02
C VAL A 74 5.78 24.50 -0.88
N GLU A 75 7.07 24.56 -1.26
CA GLU A 75 7.60 25.58 -2.17
C GLU A 75 8.61 24.94 -3.13
N VAL A 76 8.66 25.45 -4.37
CA VAL A 76 9.60 25.00 -5.40
C VAL A 76 10.23 26.22 -6.06
N SER A 77 11.55 26.27 -6.12
CA SER A 77 12.31 27.24 -6.90
C SER A 77 13.14 26.53 -7.97
N TYR A 78 12.95 26.96 -9.23
CA TYR A 78 13.74 26.49 -10.37
C TYR A 78 14.90 27.44 -10.70
N ASP A 79 14.88 28.67 -10.17
CA ASP A 79 15.89 29.70 -10.36
C ASP A 79 16.64 29.92 -9.05
N PHE A 80 17.81 29.30 -8.91
CA PHE A 80 18.57 29.31 -7.66
C PHE A 80 20.07 29.29 -7.87
N LYS A 81 20.79 29.84 -6.88
CA LYS A 81 22.25 29.72 -6.75
C LYS A 81 22.55 29.16 -5.36
N ILE A 82 23.02 27.92 -5.31
CA ILE A 82 23.35 27.22 -4.07
C ILE A 82 24.76 26.63 -4.14
N LYS A 83 25.33 26.33 -2.98
CA LYS A 83 26.49 25.46 -2.88
C LYS A 83 25.99 24.05 -2.55
N LEU A 84 26.20 23.09 -3.45
CA LEU A 84 25.63 21.74 -3.31
C LEU A 84 26.05 21.02 -2.02
N SER A 85 27.22 21.34 -1.45
CA SER A 85 27.68 20.78 -0.17
C SER A 85 26.78 21.09 1.02
N ASP A 86 25.98 22.15 0.92
CA ASP A 86 25.19 22.68 2.04
C ASP A 86 23.77 22.09 2.03
N TYR A 87 23.41 21.31 1.01
CA TYR A 87 22.06 20.80 0.78
C TYR A 87 22.04 19.27 0.78
N LYS A 88 21.07 18.73 1.51
CA LYS A 88 20.64 17.34 1.37
C LYS A 88 19.70 17.19 0.17
N ARG A 89 19.56 15.95 -0.32
CA ARG A 89 18.80 15.66 -1.54
C ARG A 89 17.41 15.09 -1.27
N VAL A 90 16.50 15.31 -2.21
CA VAL A 90 15.29 14.50 -2.35
C VAL A 90 15.69 13.16 -2.96
N ILE A 91 15.30 12.05 -2.32
CA ILE A 91 15.72 10.69 -2.70
C ILE A 91 14.61 9.92 -3.40
N SER A 92 13.34 10.22 -3.10
CA SER A 92 12.21 9.62 -3.81
C SER A 92 10.99 10.55 -3.83
N LYS A 93 10.15 10.36 -4.85
CA LYS A 93 8.83 10.98 -5.00
C LYS A 93 7.79 9.87 -5.02
N ALA A 94 6.73 10.03 -4.23
CA ALA A 94 5.60 9.12 -4.22
C ALA A 94 4.74 9.31 -5.48
N ASP A 95 4.24 8.22 -6.04
CA ASP A 95 3.31 8.25 -7.18
C ASP A 95 1.86 8.32 -6.69
N THR A 96 1.30 9.52 -6.60
CA THR A 96 -0.07 9.75 -6.10
C THR A 96 -1.14 9.75 -7.19
N GLU A 97 -0.81 9.27 -8.40
CA GLU A 97 -1.76 9.20 -9.50
C GLU A 97 -2.65 7.95 -9.40
N VAL A 98 -3.91 8.15 -9.06
CA VAL A 98 -4.94 7.10 -9.10
C VAL A 98 -5.88 7.41 -10.25
N SER A 99 -6.07 6.43 -11.14
CA SER A 99 -6.95 6.51 -12.30
C SER A 99 -7.66 5.19 -12.49
N GLY A 100 -8.98 5.23 -12.59
CA GLY A 100 -9.83 4.05 -12.73
C GLY A 100 -11.01 4.09 -11.77
N GLU A 101 -11.73 2.98 -11.69
CA GLU A 101 -12.91 2.84 -10.85
C GLU A 101 -12.53 2.34 -9.46
N LEU A 102 -13.15 2.95 -8.46
CA LEU A 102 -13.02 2.58 -7.05
C LEU A 102 -14.41 2.33 -6.47
N TYR A 103 -14.54 1.22 -5.77
CA TYR A 103 -15.77 0.68 -5.22
C TYR A 103 -15.75 0.84 -3.70
N LEU A 104 -16.89 1.19 -3.09
CA LEU A 104 -16.96 1.36 -1.64
C LEU A 104 -16.89 0.00 -0.94
N ALA A 105 -15.88 -0.20 -0.09
CA ALA A 105 -15.68 -1.43 0.68
C ALA A 105 -15.40 -1.10 2.15
N GLY A 106 -16.44 -0.74 2.91
CA GLY A 106 -16.31 -0.43 4.34
C GLY A 106 -15.51 0.85 4.59
N SER A 107 -14.42 0.77 5.34
CA SER A 107 -13.48 1.88 5.53
C SER A 107 -12.50 2.06 4.36
N HIS A 108 -12.53 1.17 3.37
CA HIS A 108 -11.65 1.16 2.20
C HIS A 108 -12.39 1.44 0.89
N LEU A 109 -11.60 1.69 -0.14
CA LEU A 109 -12.00 1.75 -1.53
C LEU A 109 -11.31 0.62 -2.29
N ALA A 110 -12.09 -0.26 -2.88
CA ALA A 110 -11.62 -1.43 -3.62
C ALA A 110 -11.49 -1.12 -5.12
N ALA A 111 -10.52 -1.75 -5.78
CA ALA A 111 -10.40 -1.80 -7.23
C ALA A 111 -10.23 -3.27 -7.65
N PHE A 112 -10.86 -3.63 -8.77
CA PHE A 112 -10.75 -4.97 -9.37
C PHE A 112 -9.83 -4.99 -10.60
N ASP A 113 -9.27 -3.84 -10.97
CA ASP A 113 -8.26 -3.69 -12.00
C ASP A 113 -6.89 -3.38 -11.35
N ARG A 114 -5.89 -4.20 -11.70
CA ARG A 114 -4.51 -4.14 -11.21
C ARG A 114 -3.84 -2.79 -11.48
N GLY A 115 -4.29 -2.05 -12.51
CA GLY A 115 -3.72 -0.75 -12.88
C GLY A 115 -4.15 0.42 -12.01
N VAL A 116 -5.22 0.29 -11.21
CA VAL A 116 -5.85 1.44 -10.52
C VAL A 116 -5.05 1.85 -9.29
N ILE A 117 -4.77 0.89 -8.40
CA ILE A 117 -4.04 1.07 -7.14
C ILE A 117 -3.02 -0.07 -6.92
N PRO A 118 -2.04 -0.25 -7.83
CA PRO A 118 -1.04 -1.31 -7.70
C PRO A 118 -0.18 -1.11 -6.45
N TYR A 119 0.29 -2.22 -5.88
CA TYR A 119 1.05 -2.23 -4.63
C TYR A 119 2.28 -1.32 -4.68
N GLU A 120 3.05 -1.39 -5.77
CA GLU A 120 4.29 -0.65 -6.01
C GLU A 120 4.07 0.86 -5.97
N LYS A 121 2.88 1.31 -6.40
CA LYS A 121 2.47 2.71 -6.31
C LYS A 121 2.12 3.07 -4.88
N ILE A 122 1.29 2.26 -4.21
CA ILE A 122 0.81 2.54 -2.86
C ILE A 122 1.95 2.55 -1.84
N ILE A 123 2.87 1.59 -1.90
CA ILE A 123 4.00 1.50 -0.96
C ILE A 123 4.90 2.74 -1.03
N SER A 124 5.02 3.37 -2.20
CA SER A 124 5.77 4.62 -2.41
C SER A 124 5.23 5.80 -1.60
N TRP A 125 3.98 5.74 -1.12
CA TRP A 125 3.38 6.78 -0.28
C TRP A 125 3.87 6.73 1.17
N PHE A 126 4.42 5.59 1.58
CA PHE A 126 4.72 5.26 2.97
C PHE A 126 6.21 4.99 3.22
N LYS A 127 6.91 4.38 2.26
CA LYS A 127 8.32 4.01 2.40
C LYS A 127 9.18 4.56 1.25
N ILE A 128 10.46 4.72 1.57
CA ILE A 128 11.51 4.90 0.55
C ILE A 128 11.63 3.56 -0.20
N PRO A 129 11.77 3.57 -1.54
CA PRO A 129 12.07 2.36 -2.29
C PRO A 129 13.28 1.65 -1.68
N GLU A 130 13.14 0.35 -1.45
CA GLU A 130 14.22 -0.44 -0.86
C GLU A 130 15.36 -0.60 -1.86
N ALA A 131 16.59 -0.66 -1.33
CA ALA A 131 17.75 -0.90 -2.17
C ALA A 131 17.67 -2.33 -2.74
N PRO A 132 18.07 -2.55 -4.00
CA PRO A 132 17.89 -3.83 -4.69
C PRO A 132 18.68 -5.00 -4.08
N ASP A 133 19.57 -4.74 -3.13
CA ASP A 133 20.37 -5.71 -2.38
C ASP A 133 19.75 -6.13 -1.03
N MET A 134 18.57 -5.63 -0.67
CA MET A 134 17.84 -6.13 0.49
C MET A 134 17.23 -7.52 0.21
N GLU A 135 17.78 -8.54 0.85
CA GLU A 135 17.26 -9.90 0.78
C GLU A 135 16.27 -10.15 1.92
N TYR A 136 15.05 -10.57 1.55
CA TYR A 136 14.09 -11.13 2.49
C TYR A 136 14.18 -12.65 2.47
N PHE A 137 14.31 -13.24 3.64
CA PHE A 137 14.16 -14.68 3.83
C PHE A 137 12.80 -14.97 4.45
N CYS A 138 11.88 -15.49 3.66
CA CYS A 138 10.60 -15.99 4.15
C CYS A 138 10.68 -17.52 4.27
N SER A 139 10.57 -18.03 5.49
CA SER A 139 10.37 -19.46 5.69
C SER A 139 8.90 -19.83 5.46
N SER A 140 8.67 -20.92 4.73
CA SER A 140 7.34 -21.50 4.63
C SER A 140 6.98 -22.23 5.91
N SER A 141 5.73 -22.12 6.35
CA SER A 141 5.21 -22.82 7.52
C SER A 141 3.98 -23.64 7.14
N ASP A 142 3.81 -24.81 7.76
CA ASP A 142 2.59 -25.63 7.61
C ASP A 142 1.40 -25.09 8.43
N LYS A 143 1.56 -23.95 9.12
CA LYS A 143 0.50 -23.30 9.88
C LYS A 143 -0.62 -22.83 8.97
N VAL A 144 -1.85 -23.12 9.39
CA VAL A 144 -3.09 -22.73 8.70
C VAL A 144 -3.91 -21.88 9.66
N ILE A 145 -4.36 -20.72 9.17
CA ILE A 145 -5.29 -19.83 9.86
C ILE A 145 -6.63 -19.90 9.14
N LEU A 146 -7.71 -20.15 9.85
CA LEU A 146 -9.06 -20.10 9.30
C LEU A 146 -9.58 -18.66 9.40
N LEU A 147 -9.79 -18.01 8.26
CA LEU A 147 -10.10 -16.57 8.22
C LEU A 147 -11.43 -16.24 8.90
N ASP A 148 -12.49 -17.00 8.61
CA ASP A 148 -13.84 -16.75 9.15
C ASP A 148 -13.85 -16.82 10.68
N GLU A 149 -13.19 -17.84 11.24
CA GLU A 149 -13.13 -18.11 12.67
C GLU A 149 -12.05 -17.27 13.38
N MET A 150 -11.12 -16.69 12.62
CA MET A 150 -9.87 -16.08 13.13
C MET A 150 -9.12 -17.04 14.07
N SER A 151 -9.16 -18.34 13.77
CA SER A 151 -8.54 -19.41 14.54
C SER A 151 -7.22 -19.86 13.88
N GLY A 152 -6.31 -20.45 14.66
CA GLY A 152 -4.98 -20.88 14.18
C GLY A 152 -3.87 -19.83 14.32
N PHE A 153 -4.20 -18.63 14.81
CA PHE A 153 -3.18 -17.64 15.17
C PHE A 153 -2.41 -18.06 16.42
N ASP A 154 -1.08 -18.00 16.33
CA ASP A 154 -0.16 -18.10 17.46
C ASP A 154 0.13 -16.69 17.99
N ILE A 155 -0.88 -16.08 18.62
CA ILE A 155 -0.86 -14.70 19.08
C ILE A 155 -1.30 -14.60 20.55
N SER A 156 -0.62 -13.76 21.33
CA SER A 156 -1.05 -13.45 22.70
C SER A 156 -2.33 -12.61 22.71
N SER A 157 -3.14 -12.73 23.76
CA SER A 157 -4.36 -11.92 23.93
C SER A 157 -4.11 -10.40 23.90
N ALA A 158 -2.99 -9.95 24.47
CA ALA A 158 -2.59 -8.55 24.44
C ALA A 158 -2.26 -8.08 23.02
N ALA A 159 -1.56 -8.91 22.23
CA ALA A 159 -1.25 -8.59 20.85
C ALA A 159 -2.48 -8.63 19.94
N ALA A 160 -3.40 -9.57 20.16
CA ALA A 160 -4.68 -9.63 19.44
C ALA A 160 -5.52 -8.38 19.69
N LYS A 161 -5.65 -7.94 20.95
CA LYS A 161 -6.34 -6.69 21.30
C LYS A 161 -5.70 -5.47 20.64
N ALA A 162 -4.37 -5.39 20.62
CA ALA A 162 -3.69 -4.32 19.90
C ALA A 162 -3.93 -4.41 18.39
N GLY A 163 -4.12 -5.61 17.83
CA GLY A 163 -4.53 -5.82 16.45
C GLY A 163 -5.95 -5.30 16.18
N ASP A 164 -6.90 -5.56 17.07
CA ASP A 164 -8.25 -4.99 17.00
C ASP A 164 -8.20 -3.46 16.97
N GLU A 165 -7.40 -2.84 17.83
CA GLU A 165 -7.21 -1.38 17.86
C GLU A 165 -6.65 -0.86 16.51
N TYR A 166 -5.70 -1.57 15.91
CA TYR A 166 -5.15 -1.20 14.60
C TYR A 166 -6.18 -1.30 13.47
N TYR A 167 -7.02 -2.33 13.50
CA TYR A 167 -8.13 -2.51 12.57
C TYR A 167 -9.16 -1.38 12.72
N MET A 168 -9.63 -1.12 13.95
CA MET A 168 -10.62 -0.08 14.25
C MET A 168 -10.12 1.34 13.91
N ASP A 169 -8.82 1.59 14.09
CA ASP A 169 -8.18 2.85 13.71
C ASP A 169 -7.93 2.98 12.19
N ASN A 170 -8.32 2.00 11.37
CA ASN A 170 -8.08 1.94 9.93
C ASN A 170 -6.59 2.03 9.55
N ARG A 171 -5.72 1.39 10.37
CA ARG A 171 -4.27 1.37 10.13
C ARG A 171 -3.83 0.34 9.11
N VAL A 172 -4.70 -0.61 8.73
CA VAL A 172 -4.49 -1.43 7.53
C VAL A 172 -4.75 -0.52 6.34
N VAL A 173 -3.71 0.09 5.79
CA VAL A 173 -3.86 1.13 4.77
C VAL A 173 -4.02 0.59 3.37
N TYR A 174 -3.57 -0.64 3.13
CA TYR A 174 -3.71 -1.33 1.87
C TYR A 174 -3.81 -2.84 2.10
N ILE A 175 -4.64 -3.51 1.30
CA ILE A 175 -4.69 -4.97 1.22
C ILE A 175 -5.10 -5.40 -0.18
N CYS A 176 -4.48 -6.44 -0.73
CA CYS A 176 -4.86 -7.00 -2.02
C CYS A 176 -4.80 -8.52 -2.02
N LEU A 177 -5.63 -9.11 -2.88
CA LEU A 177 -5.51 -10.49 -3.34
C LEU A 177 -5.33 -10.50 -4.85
N ASP A 178 -4.25 -11.13 -5.31
CA ASP A 178 -4.01 -11.46 -6.71
C ASP A 178 -3.99 -12.99 -6.86
N GLY A 179 -5.12 -13.54 -7.31
CA GLY A 179 -5.38 -14.96 -7.26
C GLY A 179 -5.31 -15.48 -5.82
N LYS A 180 -4.30 -16.28 -5.52
CA LYS A 180 -4.07 -16.82 -4.17
C LYS A 180 -3.08 -15.99 -3.35
N ASN A 181 -2.38 -15.04 -3.96
CA ASN A 181 -1.32 -14.29 -3.29
C ASN A 181 -1.91 -13.03 -2.67
N GLY A 182 -1.68 -12.87 -1.38
CA GLY A 182 -2.13 -11.73 -0.61
C GLY A 182 -0.98 -10.84 -0.18
N ARG A 183 -1.21 -9.53 -0.22
CA ARG A 183 -0.30 -8.53 0.35
C ARG A 183 -1.08 -7.50 1.15
N ALA A 184 -0.50 -6.99 2.22
CA ALA A 184 -1.07 -5.90 2.98
C ALA A 184 0.00 -4.94 3.50
N LEU A 185 -0.42 -3.70 3.76
CA LEU A 185 0.39 -2.66 4.37
C LEU A 185 -0.33 -2.12 5.61
N VAL A 186 0.37 -2.15 6.74
CA VAL A 186 -0.17 -1.71 8.03
C VAL A 186 0.70 -0.59 8.60
N GLU A 187 0.10 0.57 8.90
CA GLU A 187 0.80 1.66 9.55
C GLU A 187 0.94 1.44 11.06
N GLY A 188 2.17 1.46 11.55
CA GLY A 188 2.49 1.49 12.98
C GLY A 188 3.55 2.55 13.28
N SER A 189 4.59 2.17 14.03
CA SER A 189 5.76 3.03 14.24
C SER A 189 6.56 3.25 12.94
N LYS A 190 6.55 2.25 12.06
CA LYS A 190 6.88 2.33 10.64
C LYS A 190 5.74 1.66 9.84
N PRO A 191 5.68 1.82 8.52
CA PRO A 191 4.84 0.97 7.69
C PRO A 191 5.38 -0.46 7.72
N TYR A 192 4.48 -1.43 7.92
CA TYR A 192 4.78 -2.86 7.96
C TYR A 192 4.14 -3.57 6.78
N GLU A 193 4.94 -4.37 6.09
CA GLU A 193 4.54 -5.14 4.92
C GLU A 193 4.19 -6.57 5.34
N LEU A 194 3.12 -7.09 4.76
CA LEU A 194 2.68 -8.45 4.99
C LEU A 194 2.48 -9.16 3.67
N GLU A 195 2.84 -10.44 3.66
CA GLU A 195 2.57 -11.36 2.56
C GLU A 195 1.90 -12.61 3.11
N PHE A 196 0.99 -13.17 2.33
CA PHE A 196 0.27 -14.39 2.69
C PHE A 196 -0.26 -15.09 1.45
N THR A 197 -0.73 -16.32 1.62
CA THR A 197 -1.49 -17.05 0.60
C THR A 197 -2.89 -17.35 1.13
N PHE A 198 -3.89 -17.21 0.27
CA PHE A 198 -5.30 -17.43 0.58
C PHE A 198 -5.92 -18.42 -0.40
N SER A 199 -6.58 -19.46 0.12
CA SER A 199 -7.40 -20.40 -0.66
C SER A 199 -8.53 -20.90 0.22
N ASP A 200 -9.76 -20.82 -0.26
CA ASP A 200 -10.91 -21.52 0.35
C ASP A 200 -11.12 -21.21 1.86
N GLY A 201 -10.90 -19.95 2.26
CA GLY A 201 -11.04 -19.53 3.66
C GLY A 201 -9.79 -19.77 4.53
N GLU A 202 -8.77 -20.44 3.98
CA GLU A 202 -7.50 -20.72 4.66
C GLU A 202 -6.44 -19.68 4.30
N ILE A 203 -5.77 -19.16 5.33
CA ILE A 203 -4.58 -18.34 5.22
C ILE A 203 -3.36 -19.18 5.58
N ARG A 204 -2.34 -19.13 4.72
CA ARG A 204 -1.05 -19.83 4.86
C ARG A 204 0.10 -18.89 4.57
N ASN A 205 1.29 -19.22 5.08
CA ASN A 205 2.51 -18.43 4.90
C ASN A 205 2.33 -16.94 5.23
N LEU A 206 1.51 -16.64 6.25
CA LEU A 206 1.31 -15.27 6.72
C LEU A 206 2.59 -14.78 7.39
N THR A 207 3.17 -13.73 6.84
CA THR A 207 4.43 -13.13 7.29
C THR A 207 4.28 -11.63 7.42
N CYS A 208 5.10 -11.03 8.28
CA CYS A 208 5.19 -9.59 8.49
C CYS A 208 6.65 -9.18 8.70
N ASP A 209 7.08 -8.07 8.12
CA ASP A 209 8.44 -7.49 8.26
C ASP A 209 8.71 -6.86 9.66
N CYS A 210 7.93 -7.23 10.66
CA CYS A 210 8.13 -6.82 12.04
C CYS A 210 9.02 -7.82 12.80
N TYR A 211 9.56 -7.40 13.94
CA TYR A 211 10.48 -8.20 14.74
C TYR A 211 9.79 -9.17 15.72
N CYS A 212 8.46 -9.28 15.67
CA CYS A 212 7.71 -10.13 16.59
C CYS A 212 7.96 -11.61 16.29
N VAL A 213 8.01 -12.43 17.35
CA VAL A 213 8.03 -13.89 17.24
C VAL A 213 6.60 -14.41 17.28
N GLY A 214 6.25 -15.32 16.36
CA GLY A 214 4.88 -15.78 16.20
C GLY A 214 4.01 -14.73 15.50
N ASN A 215 2.69 -14.89 15.60
CA ASN A 215 1.80 -13.98 14.91
C ASN A 215 1.72 -12.61 15.61
N CYS A 216 1.76 -11.54 14.82
CA CYS A 216 1.80 -10.18 15.32
C CYS A 216 0.46 -9.46 15.23
N LYS A 217 0.35 -8.32 15.91
CA LYS A 217 -0.84 -7.45 15.86
C LYS A 217 -1.16 -6.94 14.43
N HIS A 218 -0.15 -6.75 13.58
CA HIS A 218 -0.36 -6.28 12.21
C HIS A 218 -1.00 -7.36 11.34
N GLU A 219 -0.56 -8.62 11.50
CA GLU A 219 -1.13 -9.79 10.83
C GLU A 219 -2.58 -9.99 11.24
N PHE A 220 -2.85 -9.91 12.54
CA PHE A 220 -4.21 -10.03 13.05
C PHE A 220 -5.12 -8.92 12.50
N ALA A 221 -4.68 -7.65 12.55
CA ALA A 221 -5.43 -6.53 12.00
C ALA A 221 -5.69 -6.66 10.49
N ALA A 222 -4.67 -7.08 9.72
CA ALA A 222 -4.80 -7.27 8.28
C ALA A 222 -5.80 -8.37 7.93
N MET A 223 -5.85 -9.47 8.70
CA MET A 223 -6.82 -10.54 8.47
C MET A 223 -8.25 -10.13 8.86
N LEU A 224 -8.43 -9.30 9.90
CA LEU A 224 -9.74 -8.69 10.18
C LEU A 224 -10.21 -7.83 9.01
N GLN A 225 -9.33 -6.98 8.47
CA GLN A 225 -9.65 -6.16 7.30
C GLN A 225 -9.93 -7.01 6.07
N LEU A 226 -9.14 -8.08 5.84
CA LEU A 226 -9.34 -8.99 4.72
C LEU A 226 -10.73 -9.62 4.78
N ARG A 227 -11.13 -10.13 5.95
CA ARG A 227 -12.43 -10.76 6.16
C ARG A 227 -13.57 -9.79 5.87
N GLU A 228 -13.56 -8.60 6.46
CA GLU A 228 -14.57 -7.56 6.20
C GLU A 228 -14.63 -7.21 4.70
N THR A 229 -13.47 -7.03 4.06
CA THR A 229 -13.40 -6.66 2.64
C THR A 229 -13.97 -7.77 1.76
N LEU A 230 -13.64 -9.03 2.04
CA LEU A 230 -14.17 -10.18 1.30
C LEU A 230 -15.68 -10.36 1.49
N GLU A 231 -16.20 -10.15 2.70
CA GLU A 231 -17.65 -10.16 2.98
C GLU A 231 -18.37 -9.12 2.12
N ILE A 232 -17.86 -7.87 2.07
CA ILE A 232 -18.46 -6.80 1.28
C ILE A 232 -18.37 -7.10 -0.23
N ILE A 233 -17.24 -7.64 -0.69
CA ILE A 233 -17.06 -8.03 -2.10
C ILE A 233 -18.05 -9.12 -2.48
N GLU A 234 -18.20 -10.17 -1.66
CA GLU A 234 -19.15 -11.26 -1.93
C GLU A 234 -20.60 -10.75 -2.00
N GLU A 235 -20.97 -9.81 -1.13
CA GLU A 235 -22.32 -9.24 -1.09
C GLU A 235 -22.62 -8.28 -2.25
N ASN A 236 -21.64 -7.49 -2.70
CA ASN A 236 -21.90 -6.34 -3.57
C ASN A 236 -21.18 -6.38 -4.93
N TYR A 237 -20.03 -7.06 -5.01
CA TYR A 237 -19.10 -6.97 -6.15
C TYR A 237 -18.53 -8.33 -6.58
N ARG A 238 -19.28 -9.40 -6.34
CA ARG A 238 -18.84 -10.78 -6.62
C ARG A 238 -18.47 -10.96 -8.09
N SER A 239 -19.26 -10.38 -8.99
CA SER A 239 -19.06 -10.54 -10.43
C SER A 239 -17.76 -9.89 -10.92
N GLU A 240 -17.39 -8.78 -10.30
CA GLU A 240 -16.18 -8.00 -10.57
C GLU A 240 -14.95 -8.80 -10.13
N TYR A 241 -15.02 -9.38 -8.94
CA TYR A 241 -13.95 -10.23 -8.39
C TYR A 241 -13.79 -11.54 -9.14
N GLU A 242 -14.89 -12.26 -9.45
CA GLU A 242 -14.83 -13.52 -10.21
C GLU A 242 -14.25 -13.31 -11.62
N ARG A 243 -14.54 -12.16 -12.24
CA ARG A 243 -14.02 -11.80 -13.56
C ARG A 243 -12.53 -11.48 -13.53
N SER A 244 -12.04 -10.78 -12.51
CA SER A 244 -10.64 -10.32 -12.45
C SER A 244 -9.70 -11.31 -11.75
N GLY A 245 -10.24 -12.15 -10.86
CA GLY A 245 -9.48 -12.92 -9.88
C GLY A 245 -8.61 -12.05 -8.97
N TYR A 246 -8.99 -10.78 -8.79
CA TYR A 246 -8.16 -9.78 -8.15
C TYR A 246 -8.99 -8.69 -7.47
N PHE A 247 -8.54 -8.29 -6.29
CA PHE A 247 -8.89 -6.98 -5.76
C PHE A 247 -7.68 -6.35 -5.06
N ALA A 248 -7.66 -5.03 -5.03
CA ALA A 248 -6.89 -4.26 -4.07
C ALA A 248 -7.81 -3.27 -3.37
N ALA A 249 -7.55 -2.99 -2.11
CA ALA A 249 -8.33 -2.07 -1.30
C ALA A 249 -7.40 -1.13 -0.56
N VAL A 250 -7.68 0.17 -0.60
CA VAL A 250 -6.91 1.22 0.06
C VAL A 250 -7.80 1.99 1.02
N SER A 251 -7.29 2.33 2.21
CA SER A 251 -8.04 3.09 3.21
C SER A 251 -8.55 4.41 2.63
N LYS A 252 -9.84 4.71 2.83
CA LYS A 252 -10.47 5.96 2.36
C LYS A 252 -9.71 7.18 2.83
N GLY A 253 -9.37 7.22 4.11
CA GLY A 253 -8.66 8.34 4.73
C GLY A 253 -7.28 8.54 4.10
N ARG A 254 -6.55 7.46 3.80
CA ARG A 254 -5.23 7.55 3.18
C ARG A 254 -5.29 7.95 1.73
N LEU A 255 -6.23 7.40 0.95
CA LEU A 255 -6.44 7.82 -0.43
C LEU A 255 -6.73 9.33 -0.51
N LEU A 256 -7.64 9.84 0.32
CA LEU A 256 -7.97 11.28 0.35
C LEU A 256 -6.73 12.13 0.66
N GLN A 257 -6.00 11.77 1.73
CA GLN A 257 -4.83 12.53 2.20
C GLN A 257 -3.65 12.55 1.20
N THR A 258 -3.53 11.54 0.34
CA THR A 258 -2.38 11.38 -0.55
C THR A 258 -2.71 11.64 -2.01
N ALA A 259 -3.75 11.01 -2.53
CA ALA A 259 -4.12 11.10 -3.95
C ALA A 259 -4.98 12.33 -4.28
N LEU A 260 -5.65 12.95 -3.30
CA LEU A 260 -6.58 14.06 -3.53
C LEU A 260 -6.14 15.40 -2.95
N ASP A 261 -5.63 15.46 -1.72
CA ASP A 261 -5.29 16.72 -1.01
C ASP A 261 -4.33 17.67 -1.77
N GLY A 262 -3.55 17.17 -2.73
CA GLY A 262 -2.63 17.97 -3.54
C GLY A 262 -3.14 18.34 -4.93
N LYS A 263 -4.28 17.78 -5.37
CA LYS A 263 -4.75 17.93 -6.75
C LYS A 263 -5.66 19.14 -6.90
N LYS A 264 -5.39 19.95 -7.93
CA LYS A 264 -6.21 21.12 -8.29
C LYS A 264 -7.41 20.78 -9.18
N SER A 265 -7.38 19.62 -9.83
CA SER A 265 -8.40 19.18 -10.78
C SER A 265 -8.53 17.66 -10.75
N GLY A 266 -9.72 17.17 -11.02
CA GLY A 266 -10.07 15.76 -11.10
C GLY A 266 -11.57 15.61 -11.24
N LYS A 267 -12.03 14.39 -11.49
CA LYS A 267 -13.45 14.04 -11.48
C LYS A 267 -13.66 12.89 -10.51
N ILE A 268 -14.59 13.07 -9.59
CA ILE A 268 -15.09 12.00 -8.71
C ILE A 268 -16.57 11.86 -9.06
N THR A 269 -17.01 10.64 -9.35
CA THR A 269 -18.43 10.35 -9.57
C THR A 269 -18.90 9.51 -8.39
N LEU A 270 -19.94 9.97 -7.69
CA LEU A 270 -20.60 9.28 -6.59
C LEU A 270 -22.07 9.12 -7.01
N GLY A 271 -22.58 7.90 -7.04
CA GLY A 271 -23.94 7.61 -7.51
C GLY A 271 -24.32 6.18 -7.18
#